data_AF-A0A7C1U1I2-F1
#
_entry.id   AF-A0A7C1U1I2-F1
#
_cell.length_a   1.000
_cell.length_b   1.000
_cell.length_c   1.000
_cell.angle_alpha   90.00
_cell.angle_beta   90.00
_cell.angle_gamma   90.00
#
_symmetry.space_group_name_H-M   'P 1'
#
loop_
_entity.id
_entity.type
_entity.pdbx_description
1 polymer ?
#
loop_
_entity_poly.entity_id
_entity_poly.type
_entity_poly.pdbx_seq_one_letter_code
_entity_poly.pdbx_strand_id
1 'polypeptide(L)' 'MATVTLKNIPDDLYEQLKTAARAHRRSINSELINCLETVLKPRKVSPQERLAHLRSIRPHIDPDAISLEELQQAIDEDRP' A
#
# COMPACT_ATOMS: atom_id res chain seq x y z
N MET A 1 1.50 -21.68 14.40
CA MET A 1 0.68 -20.50 14.01
C MET A 1 0.53 -19.63 15.23
N ALA A 2 0.64 -18.31 15.08
CA ALA A 2 0.38 -17.39 16.18
C ALA A 2 -1.15 -17.24 16.33
N THR A 3 -1.63 -17.28 17.57
CA THR A 3 -3.03 -17.03 17.91
C THR A 3 -3.10 -15.74 18.71
N VAL A 4 -4.00 -14.85 18.31
CA VAL A 4 -4.27 -13.59 19.01
C VAL A 4 -5.71 -13.61 19.49
N THR A 5 -5.91 -13.37 20.78
CA THR A 5 -7.25 -13.22 21.37
C THR A 5 -7.48 -11.75 21.68
N LEU A 6 -8.48 -11.16 21.03
CA LEU A 6 -8.94 -9.81 21.33
C LEU A 6 -10.06 -9.89 22.37
N LYS A 7 -9.85 -9.27 23.54
CA LYS A 7 -10.84 -9.18 24.61
C LYS A 7 -11.43 -7.77 24.66
N ASN A 8 -12.65 -7.65 25.18
CA ASN A 8 -13.34 -6.37 25.39
C ASN A 8 -13.51 -5.55 24.10
N ILE A 9 -13.84 -6.22 22.98
CA ILE A 9 -14.21 -5.51 21.75
C ILE A 9 -15.55 -4.79 22.01
N PRO A 10 -15.64 -3.47 21.77
CA PRO A 10 -16.91 -2.75 21.85
C PRO A 10 -17.98 -3.38 20.95
N ASP A 11 -19.23 -3.48 21.44
CA ASP A 11 -20.31 -4.18 20.72
C ASP A 11 -20.60 -3.55 19.35
N ASP A 12 -20.51 -2.22 19.25
CA ASP A 12 -20.64 -1.47 18.00
C ASP A 12 -19.56 -1.84 16.99
N LEU A 13 -18.30 -1.96 17.45
CA LEU A 13 -17.18 -2.40 16.61
C LEU A 13 -17.35 -3.85 16.15
N TYR A 14 -17.82 -4.73 17.04
CA TYR A 14 -18.08 -6.12 16.69
C TYR A 14 -19.16 -6.26 15.61
N GLU A 15 -20.25 -5.49 15.70
CA GLU A 15 -21.32 -5.52 14.69
C GLU A 15 -20.89 -4.91 13.35
N GLN A 16 -20.07 -3.85 13.36
CA GLN A 16 -19.45 -3.32 12.15
C GLN A 16 -18.57 -4.38 11.47
N LEU A 17 -17.73 -5.07 12.25
CA LEU A 17 -16.86 -6.13 11.75
C LEU A 17 -17.67 -7.30 11.16
N LYS A 18 -18.75 -7.71 11.81
CA LYS A 18 -19.66 -8.76 11.34
C LYS A 18 -20.35 -8.37 10.04
N THR A 19 -20.70 -7.11 9.89
CA THR A 19 -21.31 -6.56 8.68
C THR A 19 -20.32 -6.56 7.51
N ALA A 20 -19.10 -6.05 7.73
CA ALA A 20 -18.02 -6.09 6.75
C ALA A 20 -17.67 -7.53 6.32
N ALA A 21 -17.54 -8.44 7.28
CA ALA A 21 -17.25 -9.85 7.02
C ALA A 21 -18.32 -10.50 6.12
N ARG A 22 -19.61 -10.23 6.37
CA ARG A 22 -20.70 -10.71 5.50
C ARG A 22 -20.64 -10.11 4.10
N ALA A 23 -20.40 -8.80 3.98
CA ALA A 23 -20.26 -8.13 2.70
C ALA A 23 -19.11 -8.70 1.86
N HIS A 24 -17.98 -8.99 2.51
CA HIS A 24 -16.81 -9.59 1.87
C HIS A 24 -16.89 -11.12 1.73
N ARG A 25 -17.98 -11.76 2.17
CA ARG A 25 -18.18 -13.22 2.22
C ARG A 25 -17.04 -13.96 2.92
N ARG A 26 -16.57 -13.40 4.04
CA ARG A 26 -15.48 -13.92 4.86
C ARG A 26 -15.95 -14.25 6.26
N SER A 27 -15.20 -15.12 6.94
CA SER A 27 -15.34 -15.29 8.38
C SER A 27 -14.85 -14.02 9.10
N ILE A 28 -15.32 -13.78 10.33
CA ILE A 28 -14.86 -12.66 11.16
C ILE A 28 -13.34 -12.71 11.36
N ASN A 29 -12.78 -13.91 11.58
CA ASN A 29 -11.34 -14.10 11.73
C ASN A 29 -10.57 -13.69 10.46
N SER A 30 -11.04 -14.13 9.30
CA SER A 30 -10.43 -13.78 8.02
C SER A 30 -10.54 -12.29 7.71
N GLU A 31 -11.63 -11.65 8.13
CA GLU A 31 -11.81 -10.20 7.98
C GLU A 31 -10.86 -9.43 8.90
N LEU A 32 -10.72 -9.85 10.16
CA LEU A 32 -9.75 -9.28 11.10
C LEU A 32 -8.31 -9.39 10.58
N ILE A 33 -7.94 -10.56 10.05
CA ILE A 33 -6.64 -10.75 9.42
C ILE A 33 -6.50 -9.78 8.24
N ASN A 34 -7.50 -9.70 7.35
CA ASN A 34 -7.46 -8.79 6.21
C ASN A 34 -7.30 -7.32 6.63
N CYS A 35 -8.01 -6.86 7.67
CA CYS A 35 -7.85 -5.52 8.23
C CYS A 35 -6.44 -5.27 8.79
N LEU A 36 -5.86 -6.25 9.49
CA LEU A 36 -4.49 -6.14 9.99
C LEU A 36 -3.49 -6.11 8.82
N GLU A 37 -3.72 -6.91 7.78
CA GLU A 37 -2.86 -6.92 6.60
C GLU A 37 -2.92 -5.60 5.83
N THR A 38 -4.09 -4.98 5.68
CA THR A 38 -4.21 -3.70 4.96
C THR A 38 -3.56 -2.55 5.71
N VAL A 39 -3.55 -2.58 7.04
CA VAL A 39 -2.94 -1.52 7.88
C VAL A 39 -1.44 -1.73 8.08
N LEU A 40 -1.01 -2.98 8.31
CA LEU A 40 0.37 -3.30 8.71
C LEU A 40 1.27 -3.66 7.53
N LYS A 41 0.72 -4.14 6.41
CA LYS A 41 1.56 -4.40 5.23
C LYS A 41 1.68 -3.11 4.42
N PRO A 42 2.91 -2.76 3.97
CA PRO A 42 3.07 -1.73 2.95
C PRO A 42 2.17 -2.12 1.77
N ARG A 43 1.29 -1.21 1.34
CA ARG A 43 0.42 -1.45 0.18
C ARG A 43 1.32 -1.81 -0.99
N LYS A 44 1.33 -3.08 -1.39
CA LYS A 44 2.00 -3.53 -2.60
C LYS A 44 1.22 -2.95 -3.78
N VAL A 45 1.60 -1.76 -4.21
CA VAL A 45 1.08 -1.15 -5.43
C VAL A 45 1.34 -2.16 -6.54
N SER A 46 0.29 -2.61 -7.22
CA SER A 46 0.45 -3.59 -8.29
C SER A 46 1.33 -2.98 -9.39
N PRO A 47 2.06 -3.79 -10.19
CA PRO A 47 2.84 -3.25 -11.31
C PRO A 47 1.99 -2.37 -12.24
N GLN A 48 0.71 -2.72 -12.40
CA GLN A 48 -0.26 -1.98 -13.22
C GLN A 48 -0.64 -0.64 -12.60
N GLU A 49 -0.95 -0.60 -11.30
CA GLU A 49 -1.23 0.65 -10.57
C GLU A 49 -0.02 1.59 -10.58
N ARG A 50 1.19 1.02 -10.41
CA ARG A 50 2.44 1.79 -10.44
C ARG A 50 2.70 2.37 -11.82
N LEU A 51 2.48 1.58 -12.88
CA LEU A 51 2.59 2.05 -14.26
C LEU A 51 1.56 3.14 -14.58
N ALA A 52 0.31 2.98 -14.14
CA ALA A 52 -0.73 3.99 -14.33
C ALA A 52 -0.34 5.32 -13.65
N HIS A 53 0.17 5.25 -12.42
CA HIS A 53 0.65 6.42 -11.68
C HIS A 53 1.86 7.09 -12.35
N LEU A 54 2.85 6.32 -12.82
CA LEU A 54 3.98 6.87 -13.55
C LEU A 54 3.53 7.55 -14.86
N ARG A 55 2.57 6.97 -15.57
CA ARG A 55 2.00 7.55 -16.79
C ARG A 55 1.23 8.85 -16.53
N SER A 56 0.56 8.99 -15.39
CA SER A 56 -0.13 10.23 -15.05
C SER A 56 0.84 11.35 -14.66
N ILE A 57 1.99 11.02 -14.07
CA ILE A 57 3.00 12.03 -13.67
C ILE A 57 3.90 12.43 -14.84
N ARG A 58 4.21 11.51 -15.75
CA ARG A 58 5.17 11.73 -16.85
C ARG A 58 4.95 13.00 -17.67
N PRO A 59 3.72 13.44 -18.00
CA PRO A 59 3.49 14.69 -18.74
C PRO A 59 3.85 15.97 -17.96
N HIS A 60 3.97 15.88 -16.63
CA HIS A 60 4.29 16.99 -15.75
C HIS A 60 5.78 17.08 -15.40
N ILE A 61 6.58 16.13 -15.89
CA ILE A 61 8.03 16.13 -15.72
C ILE A 61 8.64 16.71 -16.98
N ASP A 62 9.47 17.74 -16.81
CA ASP A 62 10.27 18.27 -17.91
C ASP A 62 11.32 17.23 -18.32
N PRO A 63 11.28 16.71 -19.56
CA PRO A 63 12.24 15.72 -20.03
C PRO A 63 13.67 16.24 -20.09
N ASP A 64 13.87 17.56 -20.13
CA ASP A 64 15.18 18.22 -20.17
C ASP A 64 15.61 18.76 -18.80
N ALA A 65 14.88 18.41 -17.72
CA ALA A 65 15.18 18.83 -16.36
C ALA A 65 16.57 18.39 -15.84
N ILE A 66 17.17 17.38 -16.47
CA ILE A 66 18.50 16.86 -16.13
C ILE A 66 19.28 16.71 -17.42
N SER A 67 20.40 17.41 -17.53
CA SER A 67 21.31 17.30 -18.66
C SER A 67 22.14 16.03 -18.60
N LEU A 68 22.65 15.59 -19.76
CA LEU A 68 23.52 14.43 -19.84
C LEU A 68 24.85 14.64 -19.10
N GLU A 69 25.31 15.88 -19.03
CA GLU A 69 26.52 16.29 -18.30
C GLU A 69 26.32 16.20 -16.78
N GLU A 70 25.19 16.68 -16.25
CA GLU A 70 24.83 16.53 -14.83
C GLU A 70 24.66 15.06 -14.44
N LEU A 71 24.07 14.25 -15.33
CA LEU A 71 23.97 12.80 -15.15
C LEU A 71 25.35 12.13 -15.07
N GLN A 72 26.28 12.52 -15.94
CA GLN A 72 27.63 11.98 -15.96
C GLN A 72 28.40 12.38 -14.70
N GLN A 73 28.31 13.65 -14.31
CA GLN A 73 28.94 14.15 -13.09
C GLN A 73 28.41 13.43 -11.84
N ALA A 74 27.10 13.20 -11.74
CA ALA A 74 26.51 12.45 -10.63
C ALA A 74 26.96 10.98 -10.59
N ILE A 75 27.25 10.36 -11.74
CA ILE A 75 27.82 9.01 -11.80
C ILE A 75 29.27 9.01 -11.30
N ASP A 76 30.06 9.99 -11.73
CA ASP A 76 31.47 10.12 -11.38
C ASP A 76 31.66 10.46 -9.89
N GLU A 77 30.70 11.16 -9.28
CA GLU A 77 30.64 11.48 -7.85
C GLU A 77 29.95 10.40 -6.98
N ASP A 78 29.76 9.19 -7.50
CA ASP A 78 29.18 8.02 -6.80
C ASP A 78 27.69 8.16 -6.38
N ARG A 79 26.95 9.06 -7.05
CA ARG A 79 25.50 9.32 -6.87
C ARG A 79 25.17 9.70 -5.41
N PRO A 80 25.41 10.96 -5.01
CA PRO A 80 24.93 11.46 -3.72
C PRO A 80 23.42 11.31 -3.53
#